data_AF-A0A527J3B2-F1
#
_entry.id   AF-A0A527J3B2-F1
#
_cell.length_a   1.000
_cell.length_b   1.000
_cell.length_c   1.000
_cell.angle_alpha   90.00
_cell.angle_beta   90.00
_cell.angle_gamma   90.00
#
_symmetry.space_group_name_H-M   'P 1'
#
loop_
_entity.id
_entity.type
_entity.pdbx_description
1 polymer ?
#
loop_
_entity_poly.entity_id
_entity_poly.type
_entity_poly.pdbx_seq_one_letter_code
_entity_poly.pdbx_strand_id
1 'polypeptide(L)'
;MSVGTALEQLLRLIHRRAMKLAALPEDERDLHYDLIRLSCCKAAEHIGQSPDEAAITANDMVGFVRALVGIVEVGCRSDQGRSDDRPPPIRHFGGGENGTTRI
;
A
#
# COMPACT_ATOMS: atom_id res chain seq x y z
N MET A 1 7.68 -26.19 -7.67
CA MET A 1 7.34 -24.99 -6.87
C MET A 1 6.77 -25.48 -5.55
N SER A 2 7.31 -25.08 -4.40
CA SER A 2 6.78 -25.52 -3.11
C SER A 2 5.51 -24.73 -2.77
N VAL A 3 4.63 -25.32 -1.96
CA VAL A 3 3.42 -24.65 -1.46
C VAL A 3 3.77 -23.36 -0.72
N GLY A 4 4.85 -23.38 0.09
CA GLY A 4 5.34 -22.19 0.80
C GLY A 4 5.75 -21.07 -0.14
N THR A 5 6.49 -21.37 -1.22
CA THR A 5 6.88 -20.36 -2.21
C THR A 5 5.68 -19.76 -2.93
N ALA A 6 4.66 -20.58 -3.25
CA ALA A 6 3.44 -20.09 -3.88
C ALA A 6 2.67 -19.14 -2.94
N LEU A 7 2.53 -19.50 -1.66
CA LEU A 7 1.87 -18.68 -0.66
C LEU A 7 2.58 -17.34 -0.46
N GLU A 8 3.92 -17.34 -0.36
CA GLU A 8 4.68 -16.09 -0.26
C GLU A 8 4.45 -15.15 -1.45
N GLN A 9 4.39 -15.70 -2.68
CA GLN A 9 4.15 -14.89 -3.86
C GLN A 9 2.74 -14.29 -3.87
N LEU A 10 1.74 -15.08 -3.44
CA LEU A 10 0.37 -14.59 -3.26
C LEU A 10 0.31 -13.46 -2.23
N LEU A 11 0.94 -13.64 -1.06
CA LEU A 11 0.99 -12.61 -0.01
C LEU A 11 1.69 -11.34 -0.50
N ARG A 12 2.83 -11.45 -1.19
CA ARG A 12 3.53 -10.29 -1.77
C ARG A 12 2.65 -9.55 -2.78
N LEU A 13 1.92 -10.27 -3.61
CA LEU A 13 1.06 -9.68 -4.63
C LEU A 13 -0.12 -8.92 -4.00
N ILE A 14 -0.77 -9.51 -2.99
CA ILE A 14 -1.88 -8.88 -2.26
C ILE A 14 -1.39 -7.64 -1.51
N HIS A 15 -0.26 -7.74 -0.79
CA HIS A 15 0.33 -6.60 -0.08
C HIS A 15 0.66 -5.43 -1.02
N ARG A 16 1.32 -5.69 -2.16
CA ARG A 16 1.62 -4.66 -3.16
C ARG A 16 0.36 -3.98 -3.69
N ARG A 17 -0.74 -4.73 -3.86
CA ARG A 17 -2.01 -4.18 -4.31
C ARG A 17 -2.65 -3.32 -3.23
N ALA A 18 -2.64 -3.77 -1.97
CA ALA A 18 -3.15 -2.98 -0.85
C ALA A 18 -2.38 -1.65 -0.69
N MET A 19 -1.06 -1.66 -0.82
CA MET A 19 -0.24 -0.44 -0.83
C MET A 19 -0.69 0.56 -1.92
N LYS A 20 -0.98 0.07 -3.12
CA LYS A 20 -1.47 0.92 -4.22
C LYS A 20 -2.86 1.49 -3.93
N LEU A 21 -3.76 0.68 -3.35
CA LEU A 21 -5.11 1.12 -3.00
C LEU A 21 -5.11 2.12 -1.85
N ALA A 22 -4.27 1.92 -0.83
CA ALA A 22 -4.11 2.82 0.30
C ALA A 22 -3.59 4.22 -0.11
N ALA A 23 -2.90 4.30 -1.26
CA ALA A 23 -2.44 5.58 -1.82
C ALA A 23 -3.55 6.37 -2.55
N LEU A 24 -4.70 5.75 -2.87
CA LEU A 24 -5.83 6.42 -3.50
C LEU A 24 -6.71 7.11 -2.45
N PRO A 25 -7.41 8.20 -2.81
CA PRO A 25 -8.52 8.75 -2.02
C PRO A 25 -9.60 7.69 -1.75
N GLU A 26 -10.26 7.77 -0.59
CA GLU A 26 -11.24 6.76 -0.16
C GLU A 26 -12.39 6.58 -1.15
N ASP A 27 -12.89 7.68 -1.71
CA ASP A 27 -13.96 7.74 -2.71
C ASP A 27 -13.60 7.07 -4.04
N GLU A 28 -12.32 7.03 -4.39
CA GLU A 28 -11.84 6.38 -5.62
C GLU A 28 -11.66 4.86 -5.45
N ARG A 29 -11.59 4.35 -4.21
CA ARG A 29 -11.29 2.93 -3.94
C ARG A 29 -12.46 2.00 -4.22
N ASP A 30 -13.70 2.49 -4.14
CA ASP A 30 -14.89 1.65 -4.28
C ASP A 30 -14.97 0.97 -5.65
N LEU A 31 -14.61 1.67 -6.72
CA LEU A 31 -14.51 1.09 -8.06
C LEU A 31 -13.51 -0.06 -8.11
N HIS A 32 -12.40 0.04 -7.37
CA HIS A 32 -11.41 -1.03 -7.31
C HIS A 32 -11.91 -2.24 -6.51
N TYR A 33 -12.67 -2.02 -5.42
CA TYR A 33 -13.29 -3.11 -4.67
C TYR A 33 -14.35 -3.85 -5.48
N ASP A 34 -15.14 -3.14 -6.29
CA ASP A 34 -16.09 -3.79 -7.21
C ASP A 34 -15.39 -4.63 -8.28
N LEU A 35 -14.29 -4.12 -8.85
CA LEU A 35 -13.47 -4.90 -9.80
C LEU A 35 -12.84 -6.14 -9.15
N ILE A 36 -12.43 -6.04 -7.87
CA ILE A 36 -11.97 -7.19 -7.10
C ILE A 36 -13.09 -8.22 -6.97
N ARG A 37 -14.26 -7.78 -6.51
CA ARG A 37 -15.42 -8.64 -6.32
C ARG A 37 -15.77 -9.40 -7.60
N LEU A 38 -15.91 -8.69 -8.73
CA LEU A 38 -16.23 -9.28 -10.02
C LEU A 38 -15.17 -10.30 -10.48
N SER A 39 -13.89 -9.97 -10.28
CA SER A 39 -12.79 -10.87 -10.65
C SER A 39 -12.78 -12.13 -9.78
N CYS A 40 -13.03 -11.97 -8.48
CA CYS A 40 -13.10 -13.09 -7.54
C CYS A 40 -14.30 -13.99 -7.80
N CYS A 41 -15.50 -13.43 -8.11
CA CYS A 41 -16.65 -14.25 -8.52
C CYS A 41 -16.31 -15.12 -9.72
N LYS A 42 -15.79 -14.52 -10.80
CA LYS A 42 -15.41 -15.25 -12.02
C LYS A 42 -14.35 -16.31 -11.75
N ALA A 43 -13.35 -16.01 -10.93
CA ALA A 43 -12.31 -16.96 -10.57
C ALA A 43 -12.85 -18.12 -9.73
N ALA A 44 -13.73 -17.83 -8.77
CA ALA A 44 -14.37 -18.82 -7.91
C ALA A 44 -15.29 -19.78 -8.68
N GLU A 45 -16.11 -19.24 -9.59
CA GLU A 45 -16.92 -20.04 -10.52
C GLU A 45 -16.02 -20.92 -11.41
N HIS A 46 -14.92 -20.37 -11.92
CA HIS A 46 -13.99 -21.11 -12.77
C HIS A 46 -13.34 -22.31 -12.07
N ILE A 47 -13.16 -22.25 -10.75
CA ILE A 47 -12.64 -23.37 -9.95
C ILE A 47 -13.76 -24.31 -9.43
N GLY A 48 -15.00 -24.11 -9.87
CA GLY A 48 -16.11 -25.03 -9.64
C GLY A 48 -17.07 -24.64 -8.52
N GLN A 49 -16.96 -23.44 -7.94
CA GLN A 49 -17.96 -22.95 -6.98
C GLN A 49 -19.28 -22.60 -7.68
N SER A 50 -20.40 -22.79 -6.97
CA SER A 50 -21.69 -22.27 -7.44
C SER A 50 -21.70 -20.73 -7.44
N PRO A 51 -22.60 -20.07 -8.21
CA PRO A 51 -22.68 -18.60 -8.22
C PRO A 51 -22.87 -17.98 -6.83
N ASP A 52 -23.65 -18.62 -5.96
CA ASP A 52 -23.90 -18.14 -4.60
C ASP A 52 -22.64 -18.26 -3.72
N GLU A 53 -21.94 -19.40 -3.78
CA GLU A 53 -20.66 -19.59 -3.06
C GLU A 53 -19.57 -18.66 -3.60
N ALA A 54 -19.53 -18.44 -4.91
CA ALA A 54 -18.59 -17.53 -5.55
C ALA A 54 -18.83 -16.08 -5.12
N ALA A 55 -20.09 -15.67 -4.94
CA ALA A 55 -20.43 -14.36 -4.40
C ALA A 55 -19.97 -14.20 -2.94
N ILE A 56 -20.17 -15.22 -2.11
CA ILE A 56 -19.68 -15.24 -0.71
C ILE A 56 -18.15 -15.10 -0.69
N THR A 57 -17.45 -15.97 -1.43
CA THR A 57 -15.98 -15.95 -1.55
C THR A 57 -15.49 -14.57 -2.00
N ALA A 58 -16.13 -13.97 -3.01
CA ALA A 58 -15.73 -12.66 -3.50
C ALA A 58 -15.92 -11.55 -2.46
N ASN A 59 -17.00 -11.59 -1.68
CA ASN A 59 -17.25 -10.62 -0.61
C ASN A 59 -16.19 -10.74 0.50
N ASP A 60 -15.85 -11.97 0.90
CA ASP A 60 -14.79 -12.23 1.88
C ASP A 60 -13.43 -11.70 1.38
N MET A 61 -13.11 -11.93 0.11
CA MET A 61 -11.89 -11.40 -0.50
C MET A 61 -11.85 -9.87 -0.53
N VAL A 62 -12.98 -9.21 -0.79
CA VAL A 62 -13.08 -7.75 -0.69
C VAL A 62 -12.87 -7.28 0.75
N GLY A 63 -13.52 -7.93 1.73
CA GLY A 63 -13.36 -7.64 3.15
C GLY A 63 -11.90 -7.76 3.60
N PHE A 64 -11.22 -8.83 3.17
CA PHE A 64 -9.80 -9.04 3.43
C PHE A 64 -8.93 -7.93 2.85
N VAL A 65 -9.15 -7.53 1.60
CA VAL A 65 -8.37 -6.44 0.98
C VAL A 65 -8.66 -5.10 1.67
N ARG A 66 -9.91 -4.80 2.03
CA ARG A 66 -10.28 -3.58 2.79
C ARG A 66 -9.57 -3.52 4.13
N ALA A 67 -9.55 -4.63 4.89
CA ALA A 67 -8.84 -4.71 6.15
C ALA A 67 -7.33 -4.49 5.98
N LEU A 68 -6.73 -5.10 4.94
CA LEU A 68 -5.31 -4.93 4.65
C LEU A 68 -4.95 -3.48 4.25
N VAL A 69 -5.81 -2.81 3.48
CA VAL A 69 -5.65 -1.38 3.17
C VAL A 69 -5.68 -0.55 4.45
N GLY A 70 -6.65 -0.79 5.35
CA GLY A 70 -6.71 -0.10 6.64
C GLY A 70 -5.45 -0.29 7.49
N ILE A 71 -4.87 -1.49 7.52
CA ILE A 71 -3.59 -1.74 8.20
C ILE A 71 -2.47 -0.92 7.58
N VAL A 72 -2.37 -0.90 6.25
CA VAL A 72 -1.35 -0.12 5.53
C VAL A 72 -1.50 1.38 5.83
N GLU A 73 -2.71 1.91 5.83
CA GLU A 73 -2.96 3.33 6.12
C GLU A 73 -2.51 3.74 7.52
N VAL A 74 -2.81 2.90 8.53
CA VAL A 74 -2.36 3.13 9.91
C VAL A 74 -0.83 3.08 10.01
N GLY A 75 -0.19 2.14 9.31
CA GLY A 75 1.27 2.04 9.23
C GLY A 75 1.92 3.27 8.59
N CYS A 76 1.43 3.70 7.42
CA CYS A 76 1.97 4.86 6.71
C CYS A 76 1.81 6.17 7.49
N ARG A 77 0.69 6.38 8.20
CA ARG A 77 0.51 7.57 9.07
C ARG A 77 1.52 7.62 10.21
N SER A 78 1.91 6.46 10.74
CA SER A 78 2.88 6.35 11.84
C SER A 78 4.30 6.70 11.40
N ASP A 79 4.67 6.37 10.16
CA ASP A 79 5.99 6.72 9.60
C ASP A 79 6.12 8.20 9.21
N GLN A 80 5.01 8.84 8.80
CA GLN A 80 4.99 10.27 8.44
C GLN A 80 5.34 11.15 9.64
N GLY A 81 4.78 10.86 10.83
CA GLY A 81 5.05 11.62 12.06
C GLY A 81 6.47 11.47 12.61
N ARG A 82 7.22 10.46 12.14
CA ARG A 82 8.62 10.25 12.54
C ARG A 82 9.63 11.00 11.66
N SER A 83 9.21 11.48 10.49
CA SER A 83 10.08 12.21 9.55
C SER A 83 10.20 13.69 9.88
N ASP A 84 9.17 14.30 10.48
CA ASP A 84 9.14 15.72 10.82
C ASP A 84 10.02 16.08 12.05
N ASP A 85 10.52 15.07 12.77
CA ASP A 85 11.40 15.24 13.93
C ASP A 85 12.90 15.25 13.55
N ARG A 86 13.22 15.32 12.26
CA ARG A 86 14.60 15.43 11.80
C ARG A 86 15.05 16.89 11.94
N PRO A 87 16.10 17.19 12.73
CA PRO A 87 16.61 18.55 12.82
C PRO A 87 16.99 19.06 11.43
N PRO A 88 16.69 20.33 11.09
CA PRO A 88 17.08 20.86 9.79
C PRO A 88 18.61 20.71 9.61
N PRO A 89 19.08 20.35 8.41
CA PRO A 89 20.51 20.23 8.16
C PRO A 89 21.16 21.59 8.46
N ILE A 90 22.13 21.58 9.37
CA ILE A 90 22.93 22.74 9.76
C ILE A 90 23.51 23.36 8.49
N ARG A 91 23.04 24.56 8.13
CA ARG A 91 23.67 25.37 7.09
C ARG A 91 25.00 25.87 7.62
N HIS A 92 26.10 25.20 7.25
CA HIS A 92 27.43 25.76 7.41
C HIS A 92 27.56 26.98 6.49
N PHE A 93 27.38 28.18 7.07
CA PHE A 93 27.80 29.43 6.45
C PHE A 93 29.33 29.49 6.47
N GLY A 94 29.95 29.27 5.32
CA GLY A 94 31.38 29.49 5.13
C GLY A 94 31.68 30.98 5.06
N GLY A 95 32.14 31.56 6.17
CA GLY A 95 32.80 32.86 6.20
C GLY A 95 34.24 32.71 5.72
N GLY A 96 34.46 32.91 4.41
CA GLY A 96 35.79 33.02 3.82
C GLY A 96 36.21 34.48 3.78
N GLU A 97 36.91 34.92 4.83
CA GLU A 97 37.54 36.23 4.93
C GLU A 97 38.79 36.23 4.04
N ASN A 98 38.86 37.11 3.04
CA ASN A 98 40.09 37.33 2.27
C ASN A 98 40.23 38.81 1.90
N GLY A 99 41.36 39.41 2.31
CA GLY A 99 42.01 40.48 1.54
C GLY A 99 42.02 41.88 2.17
N THR A 100 42.75 42.07 3.28
CA THR A 100 43.22 43.39 3.71
C THR A 100 44.18 43.96 2.66
N THR A 101 43.76 45.01 1.95
CA THR A 101 44.63 45.88 1.16
C THR A 101 45.09 47.03 2.06
N ARG A 102 46.40 47.21 2.25
CA ARG A 102 46.94 48.47 2.77
C ARG A 102 48.15 48.91 1.96
N ILE A 103 48.09 50.20 1.67
CA ILE A 103 48.87 51.08 0.80
C ILE A 103 50.34 51.13 1.22
#